data_AF-A0A1Q7AQP9-F1
#
_entry.id   AF-A0A1Q7AQP9-F1
#
_cell.length_a   1.000
_cell.length_b   1.000
_cell.length_c   1.000
_cell.angle_alpha   90.00
_cell.angle_beta   90.00
_cell.angle_gamma   90.00
#
_symmetry.space_group_name_H-M   'P 1'
#
loop_
_entity.id
_entity.type
_entity.pdbx_description
1 polymer ?
#
loop_
_entity_poly.entity_id
_entity_poly.type
_entity_poly.pdbx_seq_one_letter_code
_entity_poly.pdbx_strand_id
1 'polypeptide(L)'
;MGTLVVPIAIGVAAVGAWLLLYALVLLGTRPARPEPAPATQDLPGSEPPAVVSLLAGYWDLSEDAAESTLIDLGARRFLEFRQPGNDPMQTTVHVRDPNPAGLTGYERRIFDRVAGLAVGGVVPLPALTFRDTDQAAKFDKRVRAEVIADARARGLSRRRFGPALLAVLTVTAVLAAVGVGVAVLIAARHSKDPLRAAGAGWFVTMLVLNGLAHRSHGERDTEAGRAVAARWLGVKAWLRGTEAFAELPPSAVAVWDRYLSYGCALGCTRVSSAVIDLGMGNRKRVWSSFGGTWHRVRVRYPKWWPRYGKTAPRLIIRGLVATAVGFVLVYFWASGVARIFREPAIGGSRADGLADSVRNVGLLLVALLLVYGLYVLLRTTIDLAAPRTITGQVLWRQVWRENSGGENSPARPYLHYLAIDDGTDDRTTAWGIPSNEVDRCTDGDTVTVKVRPWSRRIVELTVVAHGTMRRVQIADPDEQNPEALVAVAMGGTPGRLTLGPAAPVAPGALLTADDVGRALGAPVSARGGASAGPIPVGAVQFHGPDGKVAVMLMVMSGMAAQFAIRSRRRGQPLPGIGDEAYAGPGFAIARRGETVLAVTLRTATDPRALPWLLATAVGRLDASISPKLS
;
A
#
# COMPACT_ATOMS: atom_id res chain seq x y z
N MET A 1 -16.98 44.13 33.14
CA MET A 1 -16.57 42.75 32.76
C MET A 1 -17.76 41.79 32.53
N GLY A 2 -18.90 41.95 33.21
CA GLY A 2 -20.10 41.10 33.01
C GLY A 2 -20.84 41.26 31.68
N THR A 3 -20.56 42.31 30.90
CA THR A 3 -21.27 42.63 29.64
C THR A 3 -20.94 41.71 28.46
N LEU A 4 -19.80 41.01 28.48
CA LEU A 4 -19.37 40.11 27.39
C LEU A 4 -19.73 38.64 27.62
N VAL A 5 -20.15 38.25 28.83
CA VAL A 5 -20.37 36.83 29.12
C VAL A 5 -21.66 36.31 28.49
N VAL A 6 -22.76 37.05 28.61
CA VAL A 6 -24.05 36.74 27.98
C VAL A 6 -23.89 36.49 26.46
N PRO A 7 -23.31 37.40 25.68
CA PRO A 7 -23.15 37.16 24.24
C PRO A 7 -22.25 35.97 23.93
N ILE A 8 -21.15 35.77 24.68
CA ILE A 8 -20.28 34.60 24.49
C ILE A 8 -21.06 33.29 24.72
N ALA A 9 -21.85 33.20 25.80
CA ALA A 9 -22.65 32.02 26.10
C ALA A 9 -23.66 31.70 24.99
N ILE A 10 -24.37 32.70 24.48
CA ILE A 10 -25.32 32.55 23.36
C ILE A 10 -24.62 32.01 22.11
N GLY A 11 -23.51 32.63 21.72
CA GLY A 11 -22.75 32.22 20.53
C GLY A 11 -22.19 30.79 20.65
N VAL A 12 -21.63 30.45 21.81
CA VAL A 12 -21.08 29.12 22.08
C VAL A 12 -22.18 28.05 22.11
N ALA A 13 -23.32 28.32 22.74
CA ALA A 13 -24.45 27.38 22.78
C ALA A 13 -25.01 27.11 21.39
N ALA A 14 -25.19 28.17 20.58
CA ALA A 14 -25.70 28.07 19.21
C ALA A 14 -24.79 27.20 18.31
N VAL A 15 -23.48 27.47 18.30
CA VAL A 15 -22.51 26.68 17.52
C VAL A 15 -22.35 25.27 18.10
N GLY A 16 -22.34 25.13 19.43
CA GLY A 16 -22.23 23.85 20.13
C GLY A 16 -23.38 22.90 19.81
N ALA A 17 -24.62 23.40 19.80
CA ALA A 17 -25.81 22.63 19.44
C ALA A 17 -25.73 22.13 17.99
N TRP A 18 -25.28 22.98 17.06
CA TRP A 18 -25.08 22.58 15.67
C TRP A 18 -24.00 21.51 15.51
N LEU A 19 -22.86 21.67 16.19
CA LEU A 19 -21.77 20.68 16.16
C LEU A 19 -22.19 19.34 16.75
N LEU A 20 -23.02 19.35 17.80
CA LEU A 20 -23.60 18.14 18.38
C LEU A 20 -24.53 17.45 17.38
N LEU A 21 -25.44 18.18 16.74
CA LEU A 21 -26.30 17.64 15.69
C LEU A 21 -25.47 17.05 14.54
N TYR A 22 -24.47 17.79 14.05
CA TYR A 22 -23.57 17.33 13.01
C TYR A 22 -22.83 16.03 13.41
N ALA A 23 -22.36 15.93 14.66
CA ALA A 23 -21.74 14.72 15.19
C ALA A 23 -22.72 13.54 15.26
N LEU A 24 -23.94 13.75 15.75
CA LEU A 24 -25.00 12.73 15.78
C LEU A 24 -25.34 12.23 14.37
N VAL A 25 -25.43 13.15 13.41
CA VAL A 25 -25.63 12.82 11.99
C VAL A 25 -24.46 11.98 11.47
N LEU A 26 -23.21 12.35 11.75
CA LEU A 26 -22.05 11.54 11.37
C LEU A 26 -22.08 10.14 11.98
N LEU A 27 -22.53 10.00 13.22
CA LEU A 27 -22.66 8.71 13.91
C LEU A 27 -23.79 7.85 13.29
N GLY A 28 -24.98 8.43 13.13
CA GLY A 28 -26.15 7.74 12.57
C GLY A 28 -26.00 7.42 11.08
N THR A 29 -25.13 8.14 10.37
CA THR A 29 -24.82 7.92 8.94
C THR A 29 -23.56 7.11 8.68
N ARG A 30 -23.02 6.41 9.69
CA ARG A 30 -21.89 5.50 9.46
C ARG A 30 -22.28 4.42 8.43
N PRO A 31 -21.46 4.18 7.39
CA PRO A 31 -21.67 3.06 6.49
C PRO A 31 -21.68 1.77 7.30
N ALA A 32 -22.61 0.87 6.97
CA ALA A 32 -22.67 -0.45 7.56
C ALA A 32 -21.37 -1.23 7.33
N ARG A 33 -21.27 -2.45 7.84
CA ARG A 33 -20.36 -3.48 7.32
C ARG A 33 -21.17 -4.76 7.31
N PRO A 34 -21.56 -5.27 6.13
CA PRO A 34 -22.38 -6.46 6.09
C PRO A 34 -21.51 -7.64 6.53
N GLU A 35 -22.11 -8.56 7.27
CA GLU A 35 -21.48 -9.85 7.49
C GLU A 35 -21.40 -10.61 6.17
N PRO A 36 -20.28 -11.30 5.88
CA PRO A 36 -20.17 -12.13 4.69
C PRO A 36 -21.24 -13.22 4.67
N ALA A 37 -21.84 -13.45 3.51
CA ALA A 37 -22.60 -14.68 3.27
C ALA A 37 -21.66 -15.90 3.30
N PRO A 38 -22.18 -17.14 3.42
CA PRO A 38 -21.37 -18.35 3.30
C PRO A 38 -20.48 -18.33 2.05
N ALA A 39 -19.28 -18.89 2.17
CA ALA A 39 -18.33 -18.96 1.07
C ALA A 39 -18.96 -19.70 -0.12
N THR A 40 -18.93 -19.09 -1.30
CA THR A 40 -19.54 -19.65 -2.51
C THR A 40 -18.66 -19.43 -3.73
N GLN A 41 -18.71 -20.40 -4.64
CA GLN A 41 -18.05 -20.36 -5.94
C GLN A 41 -18.92 -19.61 -6.95
N ASP A 42 -20.24 -19.60 -6.75
CA ASP A 42 -21.19 -19.03 -7.70
C ASP A 42 -21.13 -17.50 -7.70
N LEU A 43 -21.00 -16.91 -8.88
CA LEU A 43 -21.05 -15.46 -9.05
C LEU A 43 -22.49 -14.97 -8.77
N PRO A 44 -22.71 -14.14 -7.74
CA PRO A 44 -24.03 -13.87 -7.19
C PRO A 44 -24.85 -12.84 -7.99
N GLY A 45 -24.29 -12.25 -9.05
CA GLY A 45 -24.93 -11.19 -9.80
C GLY A 45 -24.10 -10.69 -10.99
N SER A 46 -24.68 -9.76 -11.74
CA SER A 46 -24.09 -9.15 -12.94
C SER A 46 -23.54 -7.74 -12.70
N GLU A 47 -23.39 -7.32 -11.44
CA GLU A 47 -22.82 -6.02 -11.11
C GLU A 47 -21.38 -5.90 -11.69
N PRO A 48 -21.02 -4.77 -12.30
CA PRO A 48 -19.66 -4.58 -12.80
C PRO A 48 -18.62 -4.69 -11.68
N PRO A 49 -17.41 -5.22 -11.94
CA PRO A 49 -16.38 -5.40 -10.92
C PRO A 49 -16.01 -4.10 -10.17
N ALA A 50 -16.02 -2.94 -10.83
CA ALA A 50 -15.83 -1.65 -10.16
C ALA A 50 -16.88 -1.35 -9.08
N VAL A 51 -18.15 -1.67 -9.34
CA VAL A 51 -19.24 -1.51 -8.37
C VAL A 51 -19.08 -2.52 -7.23
N VAL A 52 -18.70 -3.76 -7.54
CA VAL A 52 -18.38 -4.78 -6.52
C VAL A 52 -17.23 -4.31 -5.61
N SER A 53 -16.19 -3.69 -6.18
CA SER A 53 -15.08 -3.12 -5.43
C SER A 53 -15.53 -2.02 -4.46
N LEU A 54 -16.48 -1.15 -4.86
CA LEU A 54 -17.08 -0.17 -3.96
C LEU A 54 -17.82 -0.85 -2.79
N LEU A 55 -18.62 -1.88 -3.08
CA LEU A 55 -19.45 -2.58 -2.10
C LEU A 55 -18.60 -3.38 -1.09
N ALA A 56 -17.71 -4.25 -1.58
CA ALA A 56 -16.76 -5.01 -0.76
C ALA A 56 -15.73 -4.09 -0.08
N GLY A 57 -15.50 -2.91 -0.66
CA GLY A 57 -14.74 -1.81 -0.08
C GLY A 57 -15.40 -1.14 1.13
N TYR A 58 -16.63 -1.52 1.50
CA TYR A 58 -17.50 -0.85 2.46
C TYR A 58 -17.77 0.61 2.07
N TRP A 59 -18.30 0.81 0.87
CA TRP A 59 -18.71 2.12 0.32
C TRP A 59 -17.55 3.11 0.19
N ASP A 60 -16.34 2.59 0.04
CA ASP A 60 -15.11 3.32 -0.19
C ASP A 60 -14.35 2.68 -1.35
N LEU A 61 -14.17 3.46 -2.42
CA LEU A 61 -13.52 3.02 -3.65
C LEU A 61 -11.98 2.98 -3.50
N SER A 62 -11.34 2.04 -4.19
CA SER A 62 -9.88 1.97 -4.36
C SER A 62 -9.51 1.87 -5.84
N GLU A 63 -8.21 1.89 -6.12
CA GLU A 63 -7.61 1.57 -7.41
C GLU A 63 -8.11 0.24 -7.99
N ASP A 64 -8.44 -0.72 -7.12
CA ASP A 64 -8.99 -2.03 -7.48
C ASP A 64 -10.22 -1.92 -8.41
N ALA A 65 -11.00 -0.84 -8.33
CA ALA A 65 -12.13 -0.64 -9.24
C ALA A 65 -11.69 -0.42 -10.69
N ALA A 66 -10.59 0.28 -10.91
CA ALA A 66 -10.04 0.48 -12.24
C ALA A 66 -9.29 -0.76 -12.73
N GLU A 67 -8.48 -1.40 -11.86
CA GLU A 67 -7.77 -2.64 -12.18
C GLU A 67 -8.75 -3.77 -12.54
N SER A 68 -9.78 -3.98 -11.72
CA SER A 68 -10.79 -5.00 -11.96
C SER A 68 -11.58 -4.74 -13.23
N THR A 69 -11.86 -3.46 -13.54
CA THR A 69 -12.50 -3.09 -14.81
C THR A 69 -11.60 -3.39 -15.99
N LEU A 70 -10.30 -3.08 -15.90
CA LEU A 70 -9.34 -3.39 -16.96
C LEU A 70 -9.27 -4.90 -17.23
N ILE A 71 -9.25 -5.72 -16.18
CA ILE A 71 -9.31 -7.19 -16.30
C ILE A 71 -10.66 -7.64 -16.88
N ASP A 72 -11.78 -7.02 -16.48
CA ASP A 72 -13.12 -7.34 -17.00
C ASP A 72 -13.27 -7.06 -18.50
N LEU A 73 -12.64 -5.99 -19.00
CA LEU A 73 -12.56 -5.72 -20.44
C LEU A 73 -11.79 -6.84 -21.18
N GLY A 74 -10.84 -7.49 -20.50
CA GLY A 74 -10.15 -8.69 -21.00
C GLY A 74 -11.04 -9.93 -21.02
N ALA A 75 -11.78 -10.16 -19.93
CA ALA A 75 -12.78 -11.22 -19.81
C ALA A 75 -13.84 -11.12 -20.92
N ARG A 76 -14.32 -9.90 -21.19
CA ARG A 76 -15.27 -9.57 -22.27
C ARG A 76 -14.65 -9.56 -23.68
N ARG A 77 -13.36 -9.91 -23.81
CA ARG A 77 -12.61 -10.03 -25.08
C ARG A 77 -12.45 -8.73 -25.88
N PHE A 78 -12.72 -7.56 -25.29
CA PHE A 78 -12.38 -6.27 -25.91
C PHE A 78 -10.87 -6.02 -25.86
N LEU A 79 -10.24 -6.49 -24.79
CA LEU A 79 -8.80 -6.51 -24.59
C LEU A 79 -8.31 -7.95 -24.48
N GLU A 80 -7.02 -8.16 -24.69
CA GLU A 80 -6.34 -9.43 -24.44
C GLU A 80 -5.03 -9.20 -23.71
N PHE A 81 -4.81 -9.96 -22.64
CA PHE A 81 -3.56 -9.94 -21.90
C PHE A 81 -2.67 -11.06 -22.40
N ARG A 82 -1.50 -10.72 -22.95
CA ARG A 82 -0.48 -11.69 -23.36
C ARG A 82 0.76 -11.55 -22.49
N GLN A 83 1.19 -12.69 -21.93
CA GLN A 83 2.39 -12.77 -21.12
C GLN A 83 3.39 -13.71 -21.83
N PRO A 84 4.42 -13.17 -22.49
CA PRO A 84 5.35 -13.96 -23.30
C PRO A 84 6.34 -14.81 -22.49
N GLY A 85 6.44 -14.60 -21.16
CA GLY A 85 7.36 -15.32 -20.26
C GLY A 85 6.80 -15.45 -18.85
N ASN A 86 7.60 -15.94 -17.90
CA ASN A 86 7.14 -16.19 -16.53
C ASN A 86 7.02 -14.91 -15.67
N ASP A 87 7.60 -13.80 -16.11
CA ASP A 87 7.54 -12.53 -15.40
C ASP A 87 6.21 -11.79 -15.70
N PRO A 88 5.33 -11.60 -14.69
CA PRO A 88 4.08 -10.88 -14.86
C PRO A 88 4.27 -9.44 -15.36
N MET A 89 5.40 -8.78 -15.04
CA MET A 89 5.71 -7.41 -15.49
C MET A 89 5.85 -7.27 -17.01
N GLN A 90 6.10 -8.38 -17.71
CA GLN A 90 6.19 -8.42 -19.16
C GLN A 90 4.83 -8.58 -19.85
N THR A 91 3.73 -8.55 -19.08
CA THR A 91 2.39 -8.64 -19.65
C THR A 91 2.08 -7.43 -20.52
N THR A 92 1.55 -7.72 -21.71
CA THR A 92 1.09 -6.74 -22.70
C THR A 92 -0.41 -6.85 -22.88
N VAL A 93 -1.07 -5.72 -23.11
CA VAL A 93 -2.49 -5.60 -23.38
C VAL A 93 -2.66 -5.32 -24.87
N HIS A 94 -3.46 -6.15 -25.54
CA HIS A 94 -3.74 -6.09 -26.97
C HIS A 94 -5.20 -5.64 -27.15
N VAL A 95 -5.42 -4.59 -27.92
CA VAL A 95 -6.76 -4.12 -28.27
C VAL A 95 -7.31 -5.04 -29.35
N ARG A 96 -8.37 -5.79 -29.03
CA ARG A 96 -9.00 -6.74 -29.97
C ARG A 96 -10.15 -6.11 -30.74
N ASP A 97 -10.97 -5.35 -30.05
CA ASP A 97 -12.06 -4.58 -30.64
C ASP A 97 -11.75 -3.09 -30.45
N PRO A 98 -11.47 -2.32 -31.51
CA PRO A 98 -11.16 -0.90 -31.40
C PRO A 98 -12.38 -0.02 -31.07
N ASN A 99 -13.61 -0.52 -31.26
CA ASN A 99 -14.83 0.24 -30.98
C ASN A 99 -15.90 -0.63 -30.27
N PRO A 100 -15.61 -1.08 -29.04
CA PRO A 100 -16.51 -1.97 -28.32
C PRO A 100 -17.80 -1.24 -27.95
N ALA A 101 -18.96 -1.89 -28.08
CA ALA A 101 -20.25 -1.35 -27.67
C ALA A 101 -20.60 -1.76 -26.22
N GLY A 102 -21.56 -1.04 -25.59
CA GLY A 102 -22.09 -1.43 -24.28
C GLY A 102 -21.10 -1.27 -23.11
N LEU A 103 -20.18 -0.30 -23.20
CA LEU A 103 -19.34 0.11 -22.07
C LEU A 103 -20.02 1.23 -21.28
N THR A 104 -19.97 1.13 -19.95
CA THR A 104 -20.26 2.23 -19.03
C THR A 104 -19.22 3.36 -19.17
N GLY A 105 -19.49 4.52 -18.57
CA GLY A 105 -18.59 5.68 -18.67
C GLY A 105 -17.16 5.40 -18.16
N TYR A 106 -17.04 4.69 -17.04
CA TYR A 106 -15.72 4.35 -16.47
C TYR A 106 -15.02 3.20 -17.23
N GLU A 107 -15.77 2.22 -17.72
CA GLU A 107 -15.22 1.17 -18.60
C GLU A 107 -14.67 1.78 -19.89
N ARG A 108 -15.43 2.67 -20.53
CA ARG A 108 -14.99 3.42 -21.71
C ARG A 108 -13.72 4.21 -21.41
N ARG A 109 -13.69 4.92 -20.29
CA ARG A 109 -12.53 5.73 -19.88
C ARG A 109 -11.26 4.90 -19.70
N ILE A 110 -11.37 3.69 -19.16
CA ILE A 110 -10.25 2.77 -18.99
C ILE A 110 -9.84 2.18 -20.34
N PHE A 111 -10.81 1.78 -21.17
CA PHE A 111 -10.55 1.31 -22.53
C PHE A 111 -9.83 2.38 -23.37
N ASP A 112 -10.34 3.62 -23.41
CA ASP A 112 -9.77 4.73 -24.17
C ASP A 112 -8.33 5.05 -23.71
N ARG A 113 -8.03 4.86 -22.42
CA ARG A 113 -6.67 5.01 -21.91
C ARG A 113 -5.73 3.95 -22.47
N VAL A 114 -6.16 2.70 -22.57
CA VAL A 114 -5.38 1.62 -23.19
C VAL A 114 -5.24 1.88 -24.69
N ALA A 115 -6.37 2.10 -25.38
CA ALA A 115 -6.38 2.32 -26.82
C ALA A 115 -5.56 3.55 -27.24
N GLY A 116 -5.62 4.64 -26.48
CA GLY A 116 -4.85 5.87 -26.75
C GLY A 116 -3.34 5.74 -26.52
N LEU A 117 -2.89 4.73 -25.78
CA LEU A 117 -1.47 4.40 -25.59
C LEU A 117 -0.98 3.29 -26.52
N ALA A 118 -1.88 2.64 -27.25
CA ALA A 118 -1.57 1.47 -28.07
C ALA A 118 -0.78 1.87 -29.32
N VAL A 119 0.35 1.18 -29.54
CA VAL A 119 1.12 1.26 -30.79
C VAL A 119 0.95 -0.06 -31.51
N GLY A 120 0.35 -0.03 -32.70
CA GLY A 120 -0.03 -1.25 -33.43
C GLY A 120 -1.03 -2.13 -32.66
N GLY A 121 -1.87 -1.52 -31.82
CA GLY A 121 -2.86 -2.24 -31.00
C GLY A 121 -2.30 -2.86 -29.71
N VAL A 122 -1.05 -2.60 -29.34
CA VAL A 122 -0.39 -3.22 -28.17
C VAL A 122 0.11 -2.16 -27.17
N VAL A 123 -0.06 -2.44 -25.87
CA VAL A 123 0.44 -1.63 -24.75
C VAL A 123 1.09 -2.52 -23.69
N PRO A 124 2.34 -2.30 -23.28
CA PRO A 124 2.90 -2.98 -22.10
C PRO A 124 2.29 -2.40 -20.81
N LEU A 125 1.99 -3.25 -19.81
CA LEU A 125 1.35 -2.80 -18.57
C LEU A 125 2.04 -1.60 -17.87
N PRO A 126 3.40 -1.54 -17.77
CA PRO A 126 4.09 -0.38 -17.18
C PRO A 126 3.87 0.94 -17.92
N ALA A 127 3.45 0.92 -19.19
CA ALA A 127 3.14 2.14 -19.93
C ALA A 127 1.79 2.76 -19.55
N LEU A 128 0.93 2.02 -18.84
CA LEU A 128 -0.36 2.53 -18.38
C LEU A 128 -0.19 3.54 -17.23
N THR A 129 0.86 3.38 -16.41
CA THR A 129 1.21 4.29 -15.31
C THR A 129 1.30 5.74 -15.79
N PHE A 130 0.62 6.65 -15.10
CA PHE A 130 0.76 8.09 -15.38
C PHE A 130 2.14 8.57 -14.94
N ARG A 131 2.81 9.33 -15.82
CA ARG A 131 4.04 10.06 -15.47
C ARG A 131 3.75 11.30 -14.61
N ASP A 132 2.57 11.89 -14.77
CA ASP A 132 2.12 13.07 -14.05
C ASP A 132 1.06 12.70 -12.99
N THR A 133 1.39 12.98 -11.73
CA THR A 133 0.53 12.68 -10.57
C THR A 133 -0.79 13.47 -10.59
N ASP A 134 -0.81 14.68 -11.15
CA ASP A 134 -2.02 15.49 -11.23
C ASP A 134 -3.00 14.94 -12.27
N GLN A 135 -2.48 14.41 -13.38
CA GLN A 135 -3.29 13.71 -14.36
C GLN A 135 -3.87 12.41 -13.78
N ALA A 136 -3.06 11.63 -13.06
CA ALA A 136 -3.51 10.44 -12.36
C ALA A 136 -4.65 10.75 -11.38
N ALA A 137 -4.50 11.80 -10.57
CA ALA A 137 -5.50 12.22 -9.59
C ALA A 137 -6.81 12.70 -10.25
N LYS A 138 -6.73 13.43 -11.37
CA LYS A 138 -7.92 13.85 -12.14
C LYS A 138 -8.62 12.65 -12.78
N PHE A 139 -7.86 11.69 -13.31
CA PHE A 139 -8.39 10.46 -13.88
C PHE A 139 -9.09 9.60 -12.83
N ASP A 140 -8.44 9.32 -11.70
CA ASP A 140 -9.00 8.59 -10.55
C ASP A 140 -10.29 9.25 -10.05
N LYS A 141 -10.29 10.59 -9.90
CA LYS A 141 -11.48 11.35 -9.49
C LYS A 141 -12.66 11.14 -10.44
N ARG A 142 -12.43 11.08 -11.75
CA ARG A 142 -13.50 10.86 -12.76
C ARG A 142 -14.00 9.42 -12.72
N VAL A 143 -13.12 8.43 -12.74
CA VAL A 143 -13.48 7.00 -12.61
C VAL A 143 -14.33 6.80 -11.36
N ARG A 144 -13.88 7.31 -10.21
CA ARG A 144 -14.63 7.22 -8.95
C ARG A 144 -16.01 7.85 -9.03
N ALA A 145 -16.13 9.02 -9.65
CA ALA A 145 -17.41 9.69 -9.79
C ALA A 145 -18.40 8.87 -10.64
N GLU A 146 -17.91 8.28 -11.73
CA GLU A 146 -18.68 7.46 -12.65
C GLU A 146 -19.12 6.14 -12.01
N VAL A 147 -18.22 5.45 -11.28
CA VAL A 147 -18.56 4.22 -10.55
C VAL A 147 -19.57 4.49 -9.44
N ILE A 148 -19.43 5.60 -8.70
CA ILE A 148 -20.41 6.00 -7.68
C ILE A 148 -21.76 6.32 -8.33
N ALA A 149 -21.77 7.01 -9.47
CA ALA A 149 -23.00 7.31 -10.19
C ALA A 149 -23.73 6.03 -10.64
N ASP A 150 -22.99 5.05 -11.20
CA ASP A 150 -23.54 3.76 -11.61
C ASP A 150 -24.07 2.96 -10.39
N ALA A 151 -23.31 2.87 -9.30
CA ALA A 151 -23.75 2.19 -8.08
C ALA A 151 -25.02 2.81 -7.48
N ARG A 152 -25.17 4.14 -7.54
CA ARG A 152 -26.39 4.84 -7.11
C ARG A 152 -27.55 4.63 -8.07
N ALA A 153 -27.31 4.64 -9.38
CA ALA A 153 -28.34 4.38 -10.39
C ALA A 153 -28.94 2.97 -10.24
N ARG A 154 -28.12 2.01 -9.80
CA ARG A 154 -28.54 0.64 -9.44
C ARG A 154 -29.20 0.51 -8.06
N GLY A 155 -29.28 1.61 -7.29
CA GLY A 155 -29.83 1.58 -5.92
C GLY A 155 -28.97 0.85 -4.89
N LEU A 156 -27.70 0.58 -5.19
CA LEU A 156 -26.78 -0.19 -4.32
C LEU A 156 -26.00 0.70 -3.34
N SER A 157 -25.93 2.00 -3.62
CA SER A 157 -25.31 2.99 -2.74
C SER A 157 -26.11 4.29 -2.75
N ARG A 158 -25.86 5.12 -1.74
CA ARG A 158 -26.42 6.47 -1.63
C ARG A 158 -25.43 7.43 -1.01
N ARG A 159 -25.63 8.72 -1.23
CA ARG A 159 -24.89 9.78 -0.53
C ARG A 159 -25.04 9.57 0.97
N ARG A 160 -23.93 9.68 1.70
CA ARG A 160 -23.98 9.64 3.17
C ARG A 160 -24.84 10.77 3.73
N PHE A 161 -24.68 11.98 3.20
CA PHE A 161 -25.54 13.12 3.49
C PHE A 161 -26.46 13.37 2.29
N GLY A 162 -27.72 12.94 2.41
CA GLY A 162 -28.75 13.20 1.41
C GLY A 162 -29.23 14.66 1.42
N PRO A 163 -30.01 15.08 0.41
CA PRO A 163 -30.47 16.47 0.28
C PRO A 163 -31.32 16.92 1.48
N ALA A 164 -32.20 16.06 2.00
CA ALA A 164 -33.01 16.38 3.19
C ALA A 164 -32.13 16.66 4.43
N LEU A 165 -31.11 15.83 4.64
CA LEU A 165 -30.19 15.98 5.77
C LEU A 165 -29.32 17.24 5.63
N LEU A 166 -28.86 17.54 4.41
CA LEU A 166 -28.16 18.79 4.12
C LEU A 166 -29.06 20.00 4.34
N ALA A 167 -30.35 19.94 3.96
CA ALA A 167 -31.30 21.02 4.23
C ALA A 167 -31.45 21.26 5.74
N VAL A 168 -31.60 20.20 6.54
CA VAL A 168 -31.65 20.30 8.01
C VAL A 168 -30.36 20.94 8.56
N LEU A 169 -29.19 20.49 8.12
CA LEU A 169 -27.90 21.04 8.56
C LEU A 169 -27.70 22.50 8.12
N THR A 170 -28.19 22.89 6.94
CA THR A 170 -28.13 24.26 6.44
C THR A 170 -29.08 25.18 7.20
N VAL A 171 -30.33 24.75 7.44
CA VAL A 171 -31.30 25.53 8.24
C VAL A 171 -30.77 25.74 9.66
N THR A 172 -30.30 24.67 10.30
CA THR A 172 -29.72 24.77 11.65
C THR A 172 -28.43 25.57 11.68
N ALA A 173 -27.61 25.56 10.61
CA ALA A 173 -26.44 26.42 10.49
C ALA A 173 -26.82 27.90 10.42
N VAL A 174 -27.89 28.24 9.68
CA VAL A 174 -28.44 29.60 9.62
C VAL A 174 -28.96 30.03 11.00
N LEU A 175 -29.69 29.17 11.71
CA LEU A 175 -30.16 29.45 13.07
C LEU A 175 -28.99 29.66 14.05
N ALA A 176 -27.95 28.81 13.98
CA ALA A 176 -26.76 28.97 14.79
C ALA A 176 -26.03 30.29 14.49
N ALA A 177 -25.93 30.66 13.20
CA ALA A 177 -25.38 31.92 12.77
C ALA A 177 -26.19 33.12 13.28
N VAL A 178 -27.53 33.04 13.32
CA VAL A 178 -28.39 34.07 13.93
C VAL A 178 -28.05 34.23 15.40
N GLY A 179 -27.89 33.12 16.14
CA GLY A 179 -27.42 33.15 17.53
C GLY A 179 -26.09 33.89 17.70
N VAL A 180 -25.12 33.65 16.82
CA VAL A 180 -23.84 34.37 16.83
C VAL A 180 -24.00 35.84 16.46
N GLY A 181 -24.83 36.17 15.47
CA GLY A 181 -25.13 37.56 15.09
C GLY A 181 -25.73 38.35 16.25
N VAL A 182 -26.72 37.77 16.95
CA VAL A 182 -27.32 38.36 18.16
C VAL A 182 -26.29 38.52 19.28
N ALA A 183 -25.45 37.53 19.50
CA ALA A 183 -24.34 37.63 20.45
C ALA A 183 -23.40 38.80 20.12
N VAL A 184 -22.95 38.91 18.88
CA VAL A 184 -22.06 40.01 18.45
C VAL A 184 -22.78 41.35 18.57
N LEU A 185 -24.06 41.44 18.25
CA LEU A 185 -24.86 42.66 18.39
C LEU A 185 -24.90 43.14 19.86
N ILE A 186 -25.15 42.22 20.80
CA ILE A 186 -25.17 42.51 22.24
C ILE A 186 -23.79 42.96 22.73
N ALA A 187 -22.72 42.30 22.27
CA ALA A 187 -21.34 42.60 22.64
C ALA A 187 -20.86 43.96 22.09
N ALA A 188 -21.22 44.27 20.84
CA ALA A 188 -20.77 45.45 20.11
C ALA A 188 -21.70 46.66 20.27
N ARG A 189 -22.72 46.61 21.15
CA ARG A 189 -23.77 47.64 21.27
C ARG A 189 -23.28 49.09 21.49
N HIS A 190 -22.06 49.27 22.00
CA HIS A 190 -21.43 50.59 22.20
C HIS A 190 -20.43 50.97 21.10
N SER A 191 -20.26 50.13 20.09
CA SER A 191 -19.43 50.41 18.92
C SER A 191 -20.18 51.32 17.95
N LYS A 192 -19.43 52.02 17.08
CA LYS A 192 -20.01 52.95 16.09
C LYS A 192 -20.92 52.25 15.06
N ASP A 193 -20.75 50.95 14.84
CA ASP A 193 -21.52 50.19 13.85
C ASP A 193 -21.78 48.72 14.29
N PRO A 194 -22.69 48.51 15.27
CA PRO A 194 -22.95 47.19 15.84
C PRO A 194 -23.66 46.26 14.86
N LEU A 195 -24.47 46.80 13.93
CA LEU A 195 -25.19 46.03 12.93
C LEU A 195 -24.26 45.42 11.89
N ARG A 196 -23.26 46.17 11.39
CA ARG A 196 -22.25 45.61 10.49
C ARG A 196 -21.44 44.51 11.15
N ALA A 197 -21.03 44.68 12.41
CA ALA A 197 -20.31 43.65 13.17
C ALA A 197 -21.16 42.38 13.35
N ALA A 198 -22.43 42.54 13.72
CA ALA A 198 -23.38 41.43 13.88
C ALA A 198 -23.63 40.69 12.55
N GLY A 199 -23.84 41.44 11.47
CA GLY A 199 -24.00 40.88 10.12
C GLY A 199 -22.78 40.11 9.65
N ALA A 200 -21.56 40.62 9.90
CA ALA A 200 -20.32 39.93 9.60
C ALA A 200 -20.17 38.63 10.41
N GLY A 201 -20.46 38.66 11.72
CA GLY A 201 -20.42 37.47 12.58
C GLY A 201 -21.42 36.39 12.15
N TRP A 202 -22.63 36.78 11.78
CA TRP A 202 -23.62 35.90 11.17
C TRP A 202 -23.12 35.27 9.88
N PHE A 203 -22.66 36.10 8.92
CA PHE A 203 -22.25 35.63 7.59
C PHE A 203 -21.07 34.66 7.65
N VAL A 204 -20.04 34.98 8.42
CA VAL A 204 -18.86 34.11 8.60
C VAL A 204 -19.26 32.78 9.24
N THR A 205 -20.10 32.81 10.28
CA THR A 205 -20.57 31.58 10.95
C THR A 205 -21.36 30.71 9.98
N MET A 206 -22.31 31.30 9.25
CA MET A 206 -23.13 30.60 8.26
C MET A 206 -22.26 29.94 7.18
N LEU A 207 -21.27 30.66 6.65
CA LEU A 207 -20.36 30.16 5.62
C LEU A 207 -19.52 28.98 6.14
N VAL A 208 -18.94 29.09 7.33
CA VAL A 208 -18.09 28.05 7.93
C VAL A 208 -18.90 26.77 8.21
N LEU A 209 -20.08 26.89 8.84
CA LEU A 209 -20.90 25.74 9.19
C LEU A 209 -21.46 25.04 7.94
N ASN A 210 -21.91 25.80 6.92
CA ASN A 210 -22.32 25.23 5.65
C ASN A 210 -21.16 24.58 4.89
N GLY A 211 -19.98 25.20 4.88
CA GLY A 211 -18.78 24.61 4.28
C GLY A 211 -18.40 23.27 4.92
N LEU A 212 -18.63 23.11 6.23
CA LEU A 212 -18.42 21.86 6.93
C LEU A 212 -19.50 20.81 6.62
N ALA A 213 -20.78 21.20 6.55
CA ALA A 213 -21.89 20.30 6.22
C ALA A 213 -21.85 19.79 4.77
N HIS A 214 -21.51 20.65 3.82
CA HIS A 214 -21.49 20.34 2.38
C HIS A 214 -20.19 19.68 1.92
N ARG A 215 -19.28 19.36 2.85
CA ARG A 215 -18.08 18.58 2.53
C ARG A 215 -18.48 17.18 2.05
N SER A 216 -17.76 16.65 1.04
CA SER A 216 -17.96 15.26 0.61
C SER A 216 -17.61 14.29 1.73
N HIS A 217 -18.62 13.56 2.23
CA HIS A 217 -18.51 12.59 3.31
C HIS A 217 -18.50 11.12 2.84
N GLY A 218 -18.45 10.90 1.52
CA GLY A 218 -18.45 9.60 0.88
C GLY A 218 -19.84 8.97 0.71
N GLU A 219 -19.85 7.68 0.38
CA GLU A 219 -21.05 6.89 0.17
C GLU A 219 -21.50 6.15 1.43
N ARG A 220 -22.77 5.72 1.41
CA ARG A 220 -23.40 4.87 2.40
C ARG A 220 -24.20 3.77 1.72
N ASP A 221 -24.43 2.72 2.48
CA ASP A 221 -25.26 1.57 2.18
C ASP A 221 -26.75 1.88 1.97
N THR A 222 -27.34 1.11 1.05
CA THR A 222 -28.78 0.84 0.94
C THR A 222 -29.04 -0.60 1.38
N GLU A 223 -30.29 -0.98 1.62
CA GLU A 223 -30.62 -2.36 2.00
C GLU A 223 -30.25 -3.38 0.92
N ALA A 224 -30.60 -3.10 -0.34
CA ALA A 224 -30.18 -3.90 -1.49
C ALA A 224 -28.65 -3.96 -1.61
N GLY A 225 -27.96 -2.83 -1.42
CA GLY A 225 -26.51 -2.75 -1.43
C GLY A 225 -25.83 -3.61 -0.37
N ARG A 226 -26.40 -3.67 0.85
CA ARG A 226 -25.88 -4.55 1.91
C ARG A 226 -26.03 -6.02 1.55
N ALA A 227 -27.19 -6.42 1.02
CA ALA A 227 -27.44 -7.81 0.62
C ALA A 227 -26.48 -8.24 -0.51
N VAL A 228 -26.29 -7.39 -1.52
CA VAL A 228 -25.35 -7.66 -2.62
C VAL A 228 -23.91 -7.72 -2.12
N ALA A 229 -23.51 -6.78 -1.26
CA ALA A 229 -22.19 -6.78 -0.65
C ALA A 229 -21.93 -8.07 0.15
N ALA A 230 -22.89 -8.54 0.95
CA ALA A 230 -22.77 -9.78 1.72
C ALA A 230 -22.49 -11.00 0.82
N ARG A 231 -23.21 -11.14 -0.31
CA ARG A 231 -23.00 -12.23 -1.27
C ARG A 231 -21.61 -12.18 -1.90
N TRP A 232 -21.17 -11.00 -2.33
CA TRP A 232 -19.83 -10.79 -2.90
C TRP A 232 -18.71 -11.02 -1.87
N LEU A 233 -18.95 -10.73 -0.59
CA LEU A 233 -18.03 -11.09 0.51
C LEU A 233 -17.95 -12.61 0.73
N GLY A 234 -19.01 -13.37 0.44
CA GLY A 234 -18.96 -14.84 0.38
C GLY A 234 -18.05 -15.35 -0.73
N VAL A 235 -18.14 -14.78 -1.94
CA VAL A 235 -17.20 -15.08 -3.05
C VAL A 235 -15.76 -14.73 -2.65
N LYS A 236 -15.56 -13.59 -1.98
CA LYS A 236 -14.24 -13.20 -1.46
C LYS A 236 -13.67 -14.24 -0.50
N ALA A 237 -14.49 -14.78 0.38
CA ALA A 237 -14.07 -15.82 1.33
C ALA A 237 -13.64 -17.10 0.60
N TRP A 238 -14.40 -17.53 -0.42
CA TRP A 238 -14.03 -18.68 -1.26
C TRP A 238 -12.72 -18.44 -2.02
N LEU A 239 -12.59 -17.32 -2.74
CA LEU A 239 -11.39 -16.98 -3.51
C LEU A 239 -10.11 -16.90 -2.67
N ARG A 240 -10.23 -16.49 -1.40
CA ARG A 240 -9.09 -16.48 -0.46
C ARG A 240 -8.68 -17.89 -0.02
N GLY A 241 -9.60 -18.84 -0.02
CA GLY A 241 -9.32 -20.24 0.28
C GLY A 241 -8.76 -21.03 -0.92
N THR A 242 -8.85 -20.48 -2.13
CA THR A 242 -8.32 -21.11 -3.34
C THR A 242 -6.81 -20.90 -3.44
N GLU A 243 -6.06 -21.99 -3.37
CA GLU A 243 -4.61 -21.98 -3.45
C GLU A 243 -4.12 -21.34 -4.76
N ALA A 244 -3.04 -20.56 -4.68
CA ALA A 244 -2.41 -19.82 -5.77
C ALA A 244 -3.27 -18.74 -6.47
N PHE A 245 -4.54 -18.52 -6.11
CA PHE A 245 -5.37 -17.49 -6.76
C PHE A 245 -4.79 -16.07 -6.62
N ALA A 246 -4.19 -15.77 -5.46
CA ALA A 246 -3.52 -14.49 -5.21
C ALA A 246 -2.28 -14.26 -6.09
N GLU A 247 -1.69 -15.33 -6.62
CA GLU A 247 -0.48 -15.30 -7.43
C GLU A 247 -0.77 -15.23 -8.93
N LEU A 248 -2.05 -15.24 -9.33
CA LEU A 248 -2.43 -15.20 -10.74
C LEU A 248 -2.05 -13.87 -11.40
N PRO A 249 -1.32 -13.90 -12.53
CA PRO A 249 -1.03 -12.71 -13.32
C PRO A 249 -2.28 -12.23 -14.08
N PRO A 250 -2.30 -10.98 -14.58
CA PRO A 250 -3.44 -10.45 -15.35
C PRO A 250 -3.80 -11.29 -16.58
N SER A 251 -2.81 -11.96 -17.18
CA SER A 251 -2.98 -12.88 -18.33
C SER A 251 -3.85 -14.10 -18.00
N ALA A 252 -3.95 -14.49 -16.73
CA ALA A 252 -4.78 -15.60 -16.29
C ALA A 252 -6.28 -15.36 -16.53
N VAL A 253 -6.69 -14.14 -16.87
CA VAL A 253 -8.08 -13.82 -17.28
C VAL A 253 -8.49 -14.63 -18.50
N ALA A 254 -7.55 -15.09 -19.33
CA ALA A 254 -7.85 -15.96 -20.46
C ALA A 254 -8.47 -17.31 -20.04
N VAL A 255 -8.16 -17.77 -18.82
CA VAL A 255 -8.61 -19.05 -18.23
C VAL A 255 -9.65 -18.83 -17.14
N TRP A 256 -9.40 -17.91 -16.22
CA TRP A 256 -10.28 -17.60 -15.09
C TRP A 256 -11.42 -16.64 -15.44
N ASP A 257 -11.36 -16.01 -16.60
CA ASP A 257 -12.40 -15.11 -17.12
C ASP A 257 -12.80 -14.06 -16.06
N ARG A 258 -14.10 -13.80 -15.91
CA ARG A 258 -14.66 -12.85 -14.94
C ARG A 258 -14.30 -13.16 -13.48
N TYR A 259 -13.90 -14.38 -13.12
CA TYR A 259 -13.43 -14.64 -11.75
C TYR A 259 -12.19 -13.84 -11.41
N LEU A 260 -11.28 -13.60 -12.36
CA LEU A 260 -10.11 -12.77 -12.09
C LEU A 260 -10.49 -11.29 -11.93
N SER A 261 -11.45 -10.79 -12.71
CA SER A 261 -11.92 -9.41 -12.57
C SER A 261 -12.61 -9.18 -11.22
N TYR A 262 -13.49 -10.09 -10.80
CA TYR A 262 -14.11 -10.03 -9.47
C TYR A 262 -13.12 -10.29 -8.34
N GLY A 263 -12.17 -11.20 -8.52
CA GLY A 263 -11.07 -11.41 -7.58
C GLY A 263 -10.26 -10.14 -7.35
N CYS A 264 -9.97 -9.40 -8.40
CA CYS A 264 -9.34 -8.08 -8.31
C CYS A 264 -10.22 -7.08 -7.56
N ALA A 265 -11.50 -6.98 -7.92
CA ALA A 265 -12.45 -6.08 -7.25
C ALA A 265 -12.56 -6.35 -5.74
N LEU A 266 -12.47 -7.63 -5.34
CA LEU A 266 -12.55 -8.09 -3.96
C LEU A 266 -11.22 -7.98 -3.20
N GLY A 267 -10.13 -7.65 -3.89
CA GLY A 267 -8.78 -7.58 -3.34
C GLY A 267 -8.23 -8.97 -3.00
N CYS A 268 -8.32 -9.89 -3.95
CA CYS A 268 -7.83 -11.27 -3.86
C CYS A 268 -6.71 -11.59 -4.88
N THR A 269 -6.37 -10.69 -5.82
CA THR A 269 -5.39 -10.93 -6.90
C THR A 269 -4.13 -10.09 -6.74
N ARG A 270 -3.27 -10.46 -5.78
CA ARG A 270 -2.10 -9.65 -5.42
C ARG A 270 -1.16 -9.39 -6.60
N VAL A 271 -0.76 -10.43 -7.32
CA VAL A 271 0.19 -10.29 -8.45
C VAL A 271 -0.41 -9.39 -9.53
N SER A 272 -1.68 -9.58 -9.88
CA SER A 272 -2.35 -8.71 -10.85
C SER A 272 -2.36 -7.24 -10.41
N SER A 273 -2.71 -6.94 -9.17
CA SER A 273 -2.70 -5.57 -8.64
C SER A 273 -1.29 -4.97 -8.52
N ALA A 274 -0.28 -5.79 -8.25
CA ALA A 274 1.10 -5.30 -8.16
C ALA A 274 1.67 -4.89 -9.53
N VAL A 275 1.22 -5.55 -10.60
CA VAL A 275 1.69 -5.34 -11.97
C VAL A 275 0.88 -4.28 -12.71
N ILE A 276 -0.44 -4.24 -12.47
CA ILE A 276 -1.32 -3.22 -13.03
C ILE A 276 -1.17 -1.94 -12.20
N ASP A 277 -0.11 -1.19 -12.49
CA ASP A 277 0.04 0.15 -11.95
C ASP A 277 -0.58 1.17 -12.91
N LEU A 278 -1.68 1.79 -12.49
CA LEU A 278 -2.28 2.89 -13.21
C LEU A 278 -1.88 4.24 -12.62
N GLY A 279 -0.83 4.32 -11.80
CA GLY A 279 -0.42 5.52 -11.07
C GLY A 279 -1.46 6.00 -10.05
N MET A 280 -2.44 5.16 -9.72
CA MET A 280 -3.57 5.46 -8.82
C MET A 280 -3.36 4.95 -7.38
N GLY A 281 -2.12 4.54 -7.07
CA GLY A 281 -1.64 4.04 -5.78
C GLY A 281 -2.34 4.65 -4.56
N ASN A 282 -3.21 3.89 -3.90
CA ASN A 282 -3.92 4.38 -2.72
C ASN A 282 -3.18 3.99 -1.42
N ARG A 283 -2.38 4.91 -0.86
CA ARG A 283 -1.70 4.73 0.45
C ARG A 283 -2.61 4.30 1.62
N LYS A 284 -3.95 4.45 1.49
CA LYS A 284 -4.93 4.02 2.50
C LYS A 284 -5.32 2.55 2.37
N ARG A 285 -4.85 1.81 1.37
CA ARG A 285 -5.06 0.37 1.20
C ARG A 285 -3.78 -0.28 0.68
N VAL A 286 -3.14 -1.07 1.51
CA VAL A 286 -1.85 -1.68 1.18
C VAL A 286 -1.93 -3.18 1.39
N TRP A 287 -1.21 -3.96 0.59
CA TRP A 287 -1.10 -5.40 0.75
C TRP A 287 -0.17 -5.76 1.92
N SER A 288 -0.56 -6.75 2.70
CA SER A 288 0.29 -7.39 3.70
C SER A 288 0.31 -8.90 3.53
N SER A 289 1.47 -9.50 3.78
CA SER A 289 1.66 -10.94 3.93
C SER A 289 1.72 -11.39 5.39
N PHE A 290 1.55 -10.46 6.33
CA PHE A 290 1.63 -10.75 7.75
C PHE A 290 0.49 -11.70 8.16
N GLY A 291 0.80 -12.68 9.03
CA GLY A 291 -0.16 -13.72 9.41
C GLY A 291 -0.25 -14.92 8.44
N GLY A 292 0.63 -15.01 7.43
CA GLY A 292 0.77 -16.20 6.57
C GLY A 292 -0.15 -16.24 5.36
N THR A 293 -1.08 -15.30 5.23
CA THR A 293 -1.94 -15.14 4.05
C THR A 293 -1.91 -13.70 3.54
N TRP A 294 -1.79 -13.54 2.22
CA TRP A 294 -1.86 -12.22 1.59
C TRP A 294 -3.25 -11.61 1.73
N HIS A 295 -3.31 -10.38 2.24
CA HIS A 295 -4.55 -9.65 2.38
C HIS A 295 -4.33 -8.13 2.29
N ARG A 296 -5.39 -7.40 1.91
CA ARG A 296 -5.39 -5.93 1.87
C ARG A 296 -5.75 -5.35 3.24
N VAL A 297 -4.98 -4.37 3.69
CA VAL A 297 -5.17 -3.65 4.96
C VAL A 297 -5.53 -2.19 4.69
N ARG A 298 -6.63 -1.70 5.29
CA ARG A 298 -7.02 -0.28 5.24
C ARG A 298 -6.23 0.54 6.26
N VAL A 299 -5.47 1.52 5.80
CA VAL A 299 -4.67 2.42 6.66
C VAL A 299 -5.38 3.75 6.89
N ARG A 300 -5.63 4.07 8.16
CA ARG A 300 -6.10 5.40 8.59
C ARG A 300 -4.92 6.30 8.96
N TYR A 301 -4.87 7.51 8.41
CA TYR A 301 -3.86 8.53 8.73
C TYR A 301 -4.47 9.69 9.54
N PRO A 302 -4.23 9.78 10.87
CA PRO A 302 -4.85 10.80 11.71
C PRO A 302 -4.27 12.21 11.48
N LYS A 303 -5.05 13.10 10.86
CA LYS A 303 -4.62 14.50 10.63
C LYS A 303 -4.96 15.47 11.76
N TRP A 304 -6.16 15.33 12.33
CA TRP A 304 -6.76 16.30 13.26
C TRP A 304 -6.66 15.89 14.73
N TRP A 305 -5.82 14.91 15.05
CA TRP A 305 -5.65 14.46 16.42
C TRP A 305 -4.59 15.30 17.11
N PRO A 306 -4.94 16.21 18.03
CA PRO A 306 -3.97 17.12 18.65
C PRO A 306 -2.87 16.39 19.43
N ARG A 307 -3.16 15.16 19.89
CA ARG A 307 -2.24 14.25 20.59
C ARG A 307 -1.30 13.45 19.67
N TYR A 308 -1.61 13.36 18.38
CA TYR A 308 -0.99 12.39 17.50
C TYR A 308 0.50 12.62 17.30
N GLY A 309 1.30 11.58 17.56
CA GLY A 309 2.76 11.58 17.44
C GLY A 309 3.47 12.53 18.40
N LYS A 310 2.77 13.13 19.37
CA LYS A 310 3.35 14.08 20.33
C LYS A 310 4.15 13.35 21.41
N THR A 311 5.18 14.02 21.91
CA THR A 311 5.99 13.54 23.05
C THR A 311 5.25 13.80 24.36
N ALA A 312 5.51 12.98 25.38
CA ALA A 312 4.86 13.12 26.68
C ALA A 312 5.11 14.51 27.33
N PRO A 313 6.32 15.10 27.33
CA PRO A 313 6.53 16.44 27.88
C PRO A 313 5.65 17.50 27.24
N ARG A 314 5.45 17.46 25.92
CA ARG A 314 4.56 18.40 25.21
C ARG A 314 3.09 18.24 25.63
N LEU A 315 2.65 17.02 25.89
CA LEU A 315 1.28 16.74 26.35
C LEU A 315 1.09 17.14 27.82
N ILE A 316 2.10 16.91 28.67
CA ILE A 316 2.11 17.35 30.07
C ILE A 316 2.03 18.86 30.15
N ILE A 317 2.90 19.60 29.46
CA ILE A 317 2.86 21.08 29.42
C ILE A 317 1.48 21.57 28.97
N ARG A 318 0.92 20.98 27.91
CA ARG A 318 -0.43 21.33 27.44
C ARG A 318 -1.50 21.09 28.50
N GLY A 319 -1.44 19.96 29.21
CA GLY A 319 -2.35 19.64 30.30
C GLY A 319 -2.20 20.60 31.48
N LEU A 320 -0.97 20.91 31.88
CA LEU A 320 -0.65 21.87 32.94
C LEU A 320 -1.14 23.27 32.58
N VAL A 321 -0.88 23.77 31.37
CA VAL A 321 -1.36 25.09 30.91
C VAL A 321 -2.88 25.13 30.91
N ALA A 322 -3.56 24.12 30.35
CA ALA A 322 -5.03 24.07 30.36
C ALA A 322 -5.59 24.06 31.78
N THR A 323 -4.97 23.30 32.69
CA THR A 323 -5.37 23.23 34.10
C THR A 323 -5.11 24.53 34.83
N ALA A 324 -3.94 25.15 34.65
CA ALA A 324 -3.58 26.44 35.26
C ALA A 324 -4.48 27.56 34.77
N VAL A 325 -4.75 27.65 33.46
CA VAL A 325 -5.70 28.62 32.89
C VAL A 325 -7.10 28.37 33.43
N GLY A 326 -7.55 27.11 33.48
CA GLY A 326 -8.82 26.76 34.11
C GLY A 326 -8.90 27.17 35.57
N PHE A 327 -7.85 26.93 36.37
CA PHE A 327 -7.79 27.28 37.78
C PHE A 327 -7.80 28.78 38.01
N VAL A 328 -6.98 29.53 37.25
CA VAL A 328 -6.97 30.99 37.25
C VAL A 328 -8.34 31.53 36.89
N LEU A 329 -8.99 30.98 35.85
CA LEU A 329 -10.35 31.36 35.47
C LEU A 329 -11.35 31.05 36.60
N VAL A 330 -11.31 29.89 37.25
CA VAL A 330 -12.20 29.62 38.43
C VAL A 330 -11.95 30.64 39.53
N TYR A 331 -10.69 30.88 39.87
CA TYR A 331 -10.31 31.77 40.97
C TYR A 331 -10.79 33.20 40.72
N PHE A 332 -10.50 33.77 39.55
CA PHE A 332 -10.93 35.11 39.16
C PHE A 332 -12.43 35.20 38.84
N TRP A 333 -13.06 34.12 38.37
CA TRP A 333 -14.51 34.07 38.12
C TRP A 333 -15.30 34.00 39.42
N ALA A 334 -14.93 33.12 40.34
CA ALA A 334 -15.55 32.99 41.66
C ALA A 334 -15.38 34.26 42.49
N SER A 335 -14.19 34.89 42.44
CA SER A 335 -13.93 36.14 43.16
C SER A 335 -14.51 37.40 42.47
N GLY A 336 -14.60 37.42 41.14
CA GLY A 336 -15.17 38.53 40.37
C GLY A 336 -16.70 38.56 40.35
N VAL A 337 -17.35 37.41 40.16
CA VAL A 337 -18.82 37.26 40.18
C VAL A 337 -19.34 37.55 41.60
N ALA A 338 -18.70 37.02 42.65
CA ALA A 338 -19.12 37.29 44.04
C ALA A 338 -19.02 38.76 44.46
N ARG A 339 -18.21 39.58 43.78
CA ARG A 339 -18.08 41.03 44.02
C ARG A 339 -19.09 41.84 43.22
N ILE A 340 -19.38 41.46 41.98
CA ILE A 340 -20.29 42.19 41.08
C ILE A 340 -21.77 42.00 41.49
N PHE A 341 -22.13 40.86 42.09
CA PHE A 341 -23.52 40.56 42.48
C PHE A 341 -23.83 40.81 43.97
N ARG A 342 -22.99 41.57 44.69
CA ARG A 342 -23.26 42.03 46.07
C ARG A 342 -23.93 43.40 46.15
N GLU A 343 -24.04 44.14 45.04
CA GLU A 343 -24.76 45.41 45.04
C GLU A 343 -26.24 45.19 44.67
N PRO A 344 -27.19 45.50 45.56
CA PRO A 344 -28.62 45.42 45.26
C PRO A 344 -29.00 46.62 44.39
N ALA A 345 -28.99 46.45 43.07
CA ALA A 345 -29.54 47.42 42.14
C ALA A 345 -30.80 46.86 41.46
N ILE A 346 -31.95 47.26 42.01
CA ILE A 346 -33.24 47.56 41.35
C ILE A 346 -33.74 46.51 40.31
N GLY A 347 -34.63 45.63 40.80
CA GLY A 347 -35.87 45.21 40.12
C GLY A 347 -35.79 44.45 38.79
N GLY A 348 -35.93 43.12 38.83
CA GLY A 348 -36.48 42.33 37.72
C GLY A 348 -36.15 40.83 37.75
N SER A 349 -37.16 39.98 37.98
CA SER A 349 -37.05 38.50 38.07
C SER A 349 -36.43 37.79 36.85
N ARG A 350 -36.35 38.45 35.68
CA ARG A 350 -35.68 37.93 34.48
C ARG A 350 -34.18 38.23 34.43
N ALA A 351 -33.70 39.27 35.10
CA ALA A 351 -32.28 39.61 35.16
C ALA A 351 -31.52 38.64 36.07
N ASP A 352 -32.14 38.22 37.16
CA ASP A 352 -31.59 37.24 38.11
C ASP A 352 -31.44 35.85 37.47
N GLY A 353 -32.47 35.37 36.75
CA GLY A 353 -32.41 34.08 36.04
C GLY A 353 -31.39 34.05 34.88
N LEU A 354 -31.17 35.18 34.22
CA LEU A 354 -30.15 35.33 33.19
C LEU A 354 -28.74 35.38 33.82
N ALA A 355 -28.56 36.09 34.93
CA ALA A 355 -27.31 36.17 35.67
C ALA A 355 -26.87 34.80 36.22
N ASP A 356 -27.82 34.02 36.75
CA ASP A 356 -27.56 32.64 37.18
C ASP A 356 -27.19 31.73 36.00
N SER A 357 -27.88 31.85 34.86
CA SER A 357 -27.55 31.06 33.65
C SER A 357 -26.15 31.35 33.13
N VAL A 358 -25.75 32.63 33.11
CA VAL A 358 -24.41 33.09 32.70
C VAL A 358 -23.32 32.60 33.65
N ARG A 359 -23.58 32.67 34.96
CA ARG A 359 -22.70 32.11 35.99
C ARG A 359 -22.51 30.62 35.77
N ASN A 360 -23.59 29.89 35.53
CA ASN A 360 -23.60 28.44 35.38
C ASN A 360 -22.88 28.00 34.08
N VAL A 361 -23.10 28.68 32.95
CA VAL A 361 -22.40 28.37 31.68
C VAL A 361 -20.92 28.69 31.77
N GLY A 362 -20.54 29.81 32.39
CA GLY A 362 -19.13 30.16 32.62
C GLY A 362 -18.42 29.14 33.50
N LEU A 363 -19.03 28.76 34.62
CA LEU A 363 -18.52 27.71 35.50
C LEU A 363 -18.41 26.36 34.77
N LEU A 364 -19.40 26.01 33.94
CA LEU A 364 -19.36 24.78 33.13
C LEU A 364 -18.20 24.79 32.13
N LEU A 365 -18.00 25.88 31.39
CA LEU A 365 -16.89 25.98 30.42
C LEU A 365 -15.52 25.91 31.10
N VAL A 366 -15.37 26.57 32.25
CA VAL A 366 -14.13 26.52 33.03
C VAL A 366 -13.92 25.13 33.63
N ALA A 367 -14.97 24.49 34.17
CA ALA A 367 -14.92 23.12 34.65
C ALA A 367 -14.55 22.14 33.53
N LEU A 368 -15.10 22.31 32.32
CA LEU A 368 -14.74 21.50 31.15
C LEU A 368 -13.27 21.68 30.76
N LEU A 369 -12.72 22.89 30.84
CA LEU A 369 -11.31 23.16 30.57
C LEU A 369 -10.40 22.50 31.63
N LEU A 370 -10.77 22.58 32.91
CA LEU A 370 -10.08 21.90 34.01
C LEU A 370 -10.11 20.37 33.84
N VAL A 371 -11.30 19.81 33.60
CA VAL A 371 -11.49 18.38 33.33
C VAL A 371 -10.68 17.95 32.11
N TYR A 372 -10.65 18.76 31.06
CA TYR A 372 -9.82 18.49 29.88
C TYR A 372 -8.33 18.49 30.20
N GLY A 373 -7.84 19.48 30.96
CA GLY A 373 -6.44 19.56 31.41
C GLY A 373 -6.05 18.33 32.23
N LEU A 374 -6.85 17.99 33.24
CA LEU A 374 -6.65 16.80 34.08
C LEU A 374 -6.74 15.51 33.28
N TYR A 375 -7.69 15.39 32.35
CA TYR A 375 -7.84 14.25 31.45
C TYR A 375 -6.58 14.06 30.59
N VAL A 376 -6.03 15.13 30.01
CA VAL A 376 -4.79 15.07 29.23
C VAL A 376 -3.62 14.62 30.10
N LEU A 377 -3.49 15.14 31.32
CA LEU A 377 -2.45 14.73 32.27
C LEU A 377 -2.59 13.25 32.60
N LEU A 378 -3.75 12.82 33.10
CA LEU A 378 -4.03 11.43 33.48
C LEU A 378 -3.78 10.47 32.31
N ARG A 379 -4.29 10.77 31.11
CA ARG A 379 -4.06 9.94 29.93
C ARG A 379 -2.60 9.92 29.51
N THR A 380 -1.86 11.02 29.65
CA THR A 380 -0.42 11.03 29.37
C THR A 380 0.35 10.16 30.37
N THR A 381 -0.01 10.21 31.66
CA THR A 381 0.57 9.37 32.70
C THR A 381 0.30 7.89 32.43
N ILE A 382 -0.94 7.52 32.09
CA ILE A 382 -1.29 6.14 31.71
C ILE A 382 -0.53 5.72 30.44
N ASP A 383 -0.46 6.58 29.42
CA ASP A 383 0.28 6.31 28.19
C ASP A 383 1.77 6.07 28.47
N LEU A 384 2.34 6.78 29.46
CA LEU A 384 3.72 6.61 29.95
C LEU A 384 3.94 5.33 30.78
N ALA A 385 2.97 4.95 31.60
CA ALA A 385 3.07 3.76 32.45
C ALA A 385 2.81 2.45 31.70
N ALA A 386 1.99 2.47 30.64
CA ALA A 386 1.55 1.28 29.91
C ALA A 386 1.95 1.32 28.42
N PRO A 387 3.26 1.28 28.08
CA PRO A 387 3.66 1.07 26.69
C PRO A 387 3.20 -0.31 26.22
N ARG A 388 2.88 -0.44 24.94
CA ARG A 388 2.55 -1.73 24.32
C ARG A 388 3.59 -2.09 23.29
N THR A 389 3.86 -3.38 23.16
CA THR A 389 4.70 -3.92 22.09
C THR A 389 3.78 -4.49 21.02
N ILE A 390 4.04 -4.17 19.76
CA ILE A 390 3.30 -4.67 18.61
C ILE A 390 4.32 -5.21 17.62
N THR A 391 4.07 -6.40 17.09
CA THR A 391 4.88 -7.00 16.03
C THR A 391 4.04 -7.08 14.78
N GLY A 392 4.60 -6.66 13.64
CA GLY A 392 3.84 -6.56 12.41
C GLY A 392 4.69 -6.19 11.19
N GLN A 393 4.09 -6.26 10.01
CA GLN A 393 4.75 -5.85 8.77
C GLN A 393 4.58 -4.35 8.50
N VAL A 394 5.67 -3.68 8.13
CA VAL A 394 5.66 -2.28 7.66
C VAL A 394 4.99 -2.22 6.30
N LEU A 395 3.88 -1.50 6.22
CA LEU A 395 3.12 -1.37 4.98
C LEU A 395 3.49 -0.11 4.20
N TRP A 396 3.69 0.99 4.91
CA TRP A 396 3.89 2.29 4.27
C TRP A 396 4.59 3.28 5.19
N ARG A 397 5.52 4.05 4.61
CA ARG A 397 6.23 5.15 5.27
C ARG A 397 5.96 6.47 4.55
N GLN A 398 5.73 7.53 5.31
CA GLN A 398 5.57 8.86 4.70
C GLN A 398 5.90 9.98 5.67
N VAL A 399 6.53 11.04 5.18
CA VAL A 399 6.70 12.27 5.95
C VAL A 399 5.34 12.85 6.37
N TRP A 400 5.23 13.21 7.66
CA TRP A 400 4.04 13.86 8.21
C TRP A 400 4.29 15.30 8.66
N ARG A 401 5.41 15.54 9.36
CA ARG A 401 5.78 16.88 9.80
C ARG A 401 7.24 17.17 9.53
N GLU A 402 7.46 18.37 9.02
CA GLU A 402 8.76 18.94 8.72
C GLU A 402 8.91 20.24 9.50
N ASN A 403 10.14 20.58 9.86
CA ASN A 403 10.47 21.92 10.31
C ASN A 403 10.56 22.83 9.08
N SER A 404 10.07 24.05 9.20
CA SER A 404 10.27 25.08 8.17
C SER A 404 11.77 25.29 7.97
N GLY A 405 12.23 25.03 6.75
CA GLY A 405 13.60 25.34 6.33
C GLY A 405 13.82 26.85 6.30
N GLY A 406 15.06 27.28 6.55
CA GLY A 406 15.48 28.67 6.34
C GLY A 406 15.95 28.88 4.90
N GLU A 407 16.25 30.13 4.55
CA GLU A 407 16.74 30.53 3.21
C GLU A 407 17.99 29.73 2.77
N ASN A 408 18.80 29.29 3.75
CA ASN A 408 20.02 28.49 3.56
C ASN A 408 19.95 27.08 4.17
N SER A 409 18.76 26.56 4.48
CA SER A 409 18.64 25.22 5.09
C SER A 409 17.37 24.51 4.65
N PRO A 410 17.47 23.31 4.03
CA PRO A 410 16.30 22.59 3.57
C PRO A 410 15.40 22.18 4.74
N ALA A 411 14.11 22.08 4.48
CA ALA A 411 13.13 21.57 5.45
C ALA A 411 13.53 20.16 5.90
N ARG A 412 13.56 19.94 7.22
CA ARG A 412 13.94 18.64 7.80
C ARG A 412 12.71 17.93 8.37
N PRO A 413 12.37 16.72 7.89
CA PRO A 413 11.30 15.92 8.46
C PRO A 413 11.68 15.46 9.87
N TYR A 414 10.77 15.59 10.83
CA TYR A 414 10.98 15.13 12.21
C TYR A 414 9.97 14.06 12.66
N LEU A 415 8.88 13.88 11.91
CA LEU A 415 7.85 12.90 12.22
C LEU A 415 7.28 12.32 10.93
N HIS A 416 7.19 10.99 10.88
CA HIS A 416 6.64 10.24 9.77
C HIS A 416 5.41 9.44 10.21
N TYR A 417 4.56 9.12 9.26
CA TYR A 417 3.60 8.03 9.36
C TYR A 417 4.31 6.71 9.11
N LEU A 418 4.08 5.73 9.99
CA LEU A 418 4.42 4.33 9.79
C LEU A 418 3.15 3.49 9.90
N ALA A 419 2.72 2.90 8.79
CA ALA A 419 1.62 1.94 8.79
C ALA A 419 2.18 0.54 9.07
N ILE A 420 1.62 -0.15 10.06
CA ILE A 420 2.02 -1.51 10.46
C ILE A 420 0.77 -2.38 10.46
N ASP A 421 0.84 -3.53 9.80
CA ASP A 421 -0.12 -4.61 9.95
C ASP A 421 0.34 -5.59 11.02
N ASP A 422 -0.42 -5.70 12.11
CA ASP A 422 -0.17 -6.63 13.21
C ASP A 422 -1.01 -7.92 13.11
N GLY A 423 -1.71 -8.12 11.99
CA GLY A 423 -2.49 -9.32 11.70
C GLY A 423 -3.78 -9.45 12.51
N THR A 424 -4.16 -8.43 13.28
CA THR A 424 -5.34 -8.48 14.16
C THR A 424 -6.66 -8.10 13.46
N ASP A 425 -6.61 -7.29 12.41
CA ASP A 425 -7.79 -6.80 11.66
C ASP A 425 -7.41 -6.40 10.23
N ASP A 426 -8.39 -6.28 9.33
CA ASP A 426 -8.24 -5.77 7.95
C ASP A 426 -7.97 -4.23 7.90
N ARG A 427 -7.71 -3.62 9.06
CA ARG A 427 -7.49 -2.18 9.23
C ARG A 427 -6.40 -1.91 10.23
N THR A 428 -5.60 -0.91 9.91
CA THR A 428 -4.65 -0.32 10.84
C THR A 428 -4.78 1.19 10.86
N THR A 429 -4.29 1.80 11.94
CA THR A 429 -4.06 3.23 11.98
C THR A 429 -2.56 3.44 11.86
N ALA A 430 -2.11 4.46 11.13
CA ALA A 430 -0.70 4.78 11.09
C ALA A 430 -0.20 5.26 12.46
N TRP A 431 1.06 4.98 12.76
CA TRP A 431 1.77 5.43 13.95
C TRP A 431 2.66 6.63 13.61
N GLY A 432 2.86 7.52 14.58
CA GLY A 432 3.83 8.59 14.47
C GLY A 432 5.22 8.07 14.84
N ILE A 433 6.10 7.91 13.86
CA ILE A 433 7.48 7.49 14.07
C ILE A 433 8.46 8.68 13.95
N PRO A 434 9.39 8.85 14.89
CA PRO A 434 10.47 9.83 14.78
C PRO A 434 11.38 9.54 13.58
N SER A 435 11.94 10.57 12.93
CA SER A 435 12.81 10.38 11.77
C SER A 435 14.04 9.52 12.06
N ASN A 436 14.63 9.61 13.26
CA ASN A 436 15.78 8.79 13.64
C ASN A 436 15.49 7.28 13.71
N GLU A 437 14.21 6.91 13.85
CA GLU A 437 13.78 5.50 13.87
C GLU A 437 13.25 5.03 12.51
N VAL A 438 12.76 5.93 11.65
CA VAL A 438 12.11 5.53 10.38
C VAL A 438 13.10 4.93 9.39
N ASP A 439 14.33 5.43 9.39
CA ASP A 439 15.40 5.00 8.47
C ASP A 439 15.91 3.58 8.78
N ARG A 440 15.56 3.03 9.96
CA ARG A 440 15.93 1.67 10.37
C ARG A 440 15.14 0.58 9.66
N CYS A 441 13.96 0.91 9.11
CA CYS A 441 13.07 -0.05 8.49
C CYS A 441 12.67 0.37 7.07
N THR A 442 12.36 -0.61 6.24
CA THR A 442 11.83 -0.46 4.89
C THR A 442 10.42 -1.03 4.77
N ASP A 443 9.71 -0.64 3.71
CA ASP A 443 8.39 -1.21 3.43
C ASP A 443 8.53 -2.70 3.14
N GLY A 444 7.65 -3.51 3.73
CA GLY A 444 7.70 -4.98 3.70
C GLY A 444 8.49 -5.63 4.85
N ASP A 445 9.28 -4.87 5.63
CA ASP A 445 9.98 -5.41 6.80
C ASP A 445 9.00 -5.83 7.90
N THR A 446 9.30 -6.91 8.61
CA THR A 446 8.62 -7.26 9.84
C THR A 446 9.35 -6.60 11.01
N VAL A 447 8.64 -5.77 11.75
CA VAL A 447 9.17 -4.97 12.86
C VAL A 447 8.45 -5.29 14.16
N THR A 448 9.18 -5.22 15.26
CA THR A 448 8.61 -5.12 16.60
C THR A 448 8.79 -3.69 17.07
N VAL A 449 7.68 -3.04 17.41
CA VAL A 449 7.66 -1.65 17.86
C VAL A 449 7.13 -1.54 19.28
N LYS A 450 7.79 -0.71 20.08
CA LYS A 450 7.27 -0.26 21.37
C LYS A 450 6.52 1.05 21.16
N VAL A 451 5.24 1.05 21.48
CA VAL A 451 4.33 2.16 21.18
C VAL A 451 3.68 2.72 22.42
N ARG A 452 3.26 3.98 22.27
CA ARG A 452 2.39 4.72 23.19
C ARG A 452 1.00 4.78 22.56
N PRO A 453 0.04 3.93 22.97
CA PRO A 453 -1.24 3.78 22.28
C PRO A 453 -2.07 5.06 22.20
N TRP A 454 -2.04 5.90 23.23
CA TRP A 454 -2.86 7.10 23.28
C TRP A 454 -2.25 8.24 22.46
N SER A 455 -0.96 8.55 22.59
CA SER A 455 -0.31 9.53 21.71
C SER A 455 -0.10 9.00 20.29
N ARG A 456 -0.26 7.69 20.06
CA ARG A 456 0.00 7.00 18.78
C ARG A 456 1.44 7.21 18.31
N ARG A 457 2.39 7.15 19.24
CA ARG A 457 3.80 7.41 18.98
C ARG A 457 4.62 6.13 19.15
N ILE A 458 5.51 5.87 18.19
CA ILE A 458 6.54 4.84 18.31
C ILE A 458 7.69 5.42 19.14
N VAL A 459 8.10 4.64 20.15
CA VAL A 459 9.22 4.97 21.04
C VAL A 459 10.48 4.27 20.57
N GLU A 460 10.33 3.03 20.14
CA GLU A 460 11.42 2.14 19.76
C GLU A 460 10.96 1.23 18.64
N LEU A 461 11.85 0.95 17.70
CA LEU A 461 11.62 0.05 16.59
C LEU A 461 12.81 -0.90 16.44
N THR A 462 12.50 -2.18 16.31
CA THR A 462 13.47 -3.23 16.00
C THR A 462 13.00 -4.01 14.79
N VAL A 463 13.85 -4.16 13.77
CA VAL A 463 13.55 -5.02 12.62
C VAL A 463 13.76 -6.47 13.03
N VAL A 464 12.71 -7.27 12.95
CA VAL A 464 12.73 -8.71 13.26
C VAL A 464 13.14 -9.49 12.01
N ALA A 465 12.60 -9.11 10.85
CA ALA A 465 12.93 -9.73 9.58
C ALA A 465 12.85 -8.69 8.46
N HIS A 466 13.84 -8.70 7.57
CA HIS A 466 13.82 -7.86 6.38
C HIS A 466 12.81 -8.38 5.35
N GLY A 467 12.09 -7.46 4.72
CA GLY A 467 11.17 -7.75 3.65
C GLY A 467 11.88 -8.45 2.48
N THR A 468 11.14 -9.27 1.72
CA THR A 468 11.69 -10.09 0.64
C THR A 468 12.47 -9.26 -0.39
N MET A 469 12.00 -8.04 -0.70
CA MET A 469 12.67 -7.09 -1.60
C MET A 469 14.05 -6.65 -1.10
N ARG A 470 14.23 -6.48 0.22
CA ARG A 470 15.51 -6.04 0.81
C ARG A 470 16.46 -7.20 1.05
N ARG A 471 15.96 -8.41 1.34
CA ARG A 471 16.77 -9.65 1.35
C ARG A 471 17.44 -9.90 0.00
N VAL A 472 16.73 -9.60 -1.09
CA VAL A 472 17.27 -9.66 -2.45
C VAL A 472 18.35 -8.59 -2.70
N GLN A 473 18.25 -7.42 -2.07
CA GLN A 473 19.19 -6.30 -2.27
C GLN A 473 20.45 -6.35 -1.37
N ILE A 474 20.39 -7.03 -0.23
CA ILE A 474 21.50 -7.12 0.75
C ILE A 474 22.31 -8.41 0.60
N ALA A 475 21.81 -9.42 -0.12
CA ALA A 475 22.65 -10.54 -0.53
C ALA A 475 23.90 -10.00 -1.25
N ASP A 476 25.07 -10.45 -0.79
CA ASP A 476 26.41 -10.01 -1.18
C ASP A 476 26.52 -9.84 -2.71
N PRO A 477 27.27 -8.86 -3.27
CA PRO A 477 27.53 -8.81 -4.71
C PRO A 477 28.09 -10.10 -5.33
N ASP A 478 28.67 -11.01 -4.53
CA ASP A 478 29.08 -12.36 -4.97
C ASP A 478 27.92 -13.38 -5.06
N GLU A 479 26.77 -13.11 -4.44
CA GLU A 479 25.52 -13.89 -4.51
C GLU A 479 24.53 -13.38 -5.57
N GLN A 480 24.97 -12.50 -6.48
CA GLN A 480 24.25 -12.21 -7.74
C GLN A 480 24.30 -13.41 -8.71
N ASN A 481 24.04 -14.62 -8.22
CA ASN A 481 23.63 -15.71 -9.08
C ASN A 481 22.12 -15.55 -9.33
N PRO A 482 21.68 -15.17 -10.54
CA PRO A 482 20.26 -15.02 -10.86
C PRO A 482 19.43 -16.28 -10.53
N GLU A 483 20.08 -17.44 -10.41
CA GLU A 483 19.47 -18.71 -9.99
C GLU A 483 19.06 -18.74 -8.50
N ALA A 484 19.79 -18.10 -7.59
CA ALA A 484 19.44 -18.04 -6.16
C ALA A 484 18.21 -17.16 -5.91
N LEU A 485 18.11 -16.09 -6.69
CA LEU A 485 16.96 -15.19 -6.78
C LEU A 485 15.69 -15.90 -7.29
N VAL A 486 15.84 -16.79 -8.28
CA VAL A 486 14.74 -17.62 -8.80
C VAL A 486 14.33 -18.72 -7.81
N ALA A 487 15.28 -19.31 -7.07
CA ALA A 487 14.99 -20.33 -6.05
C ALA A 487 14.19 -19.78 -4.85
N VAL A 488 14.48 -18.54 -4.43
CA VAL A 488 13.73 -17.83 -3.38
C VAL A 488 12.35 -17.42 -3.88
N ALA A 489 12.21 -17.04 -5.15
CA ALA A 489 10.93 -16.71 -5.79
C ALA A 489 10.01 -17.93 -6.01
N MET A 490 10.60 -19.13 -6.14
CA MET A 490 9.87 -20.40 -6.35
C MET A 490 9.61 -21.18 -5.04
N GLY A 491 9.82 -20.57 -3.87
CA GLY A 491 9.39 -21.11 -2.56
C GLY A 491 10.42 -21.97 -1.80
N GLY A 492 11.69 -21.96 -2.19
CA GLY A 492 12.74 -22.68 -1.46
C GLY A 492 13.17 -22.02 -0.15
N THR A 493 13.29 -22.79 0.94
CA THR A 493 13.98 -22.36 2.17
C THR A 493 15.49 -22.58 2.00
N PRO A 494 16.36 -21.59 2.33
CA PRO A 494 17.80 -21.80 2.23
C PRO A 494 18.23 -22.79 3.31
N GLY A 495 18.70 -23.97 2.91
CA GLY A 495 19.32 -24.93 3.84
C GLY A 495 19.05 -26.41 3.59
N ARG A 496 18.16 -26.79 2.68
CA ARG A 496 17.93 -28.21 2.37
C ARG A 496 17.99 -28.48 0.87
N LEU A 497 19.14 -28.99 0.43
CA LEU A 497 19.37 -29.52 -0.91
C LEU A 497 18.41 -30.70 -1.17
N THR A 498 17.30 -30.46 -1.86
CA THR A 498 16.57 -31.53 -2.55
C THR A 498 17.33 -31.85 -3.84
N LEU A 499 17.97 -33.02 -3.87
CA LEU A 499 18.67 -33.56 -5.03
C LEU A 499 17.69 -33.73 -6.20
N GLY A 500 17.93 -33.03 -7.30
CA GLY A 500 17.27 -33.26 -8.58
C GLY A 500 17.81 -34.53 -9.26
N PRO A 501 17.16 -35.00 -10.36
CA PRO A 501 17.66 -36.14 -11.12
C PRO A 501 19.07 -35.87 -11.65
N ALA A 502 19.97 -36.85 -11.50
CA ALA A 502 21.38 -36.73 -11.85
C ALA A 502 21.56 -36.41 -13.36
N ALA A 503 22.54 -35.56 -13.67
CA ALA A 503 22.96 -35.32 -15.04
C ALA A 503 23.46 -36.63 -15.70
N PRO A 504 23.24 -36.83 -17.01
CA PRO A 504 23.52 -38.10 -17.69
C PRO A 504 24.99 -38.52 -17.66
N VAL A 505 25.93 -37.56 -17.52
CA VAL A 505 27.37 -37.82 -17.38
C VAL A 505 27.96 -36.88 -16.34
N ALA A 506 28.80 -37.40 -15.44
CA ALA A 506 29.49 -36.60 -14.44
C ALA A 506 30.48 -35.63 -15.12
N PRO A 507 30.35 -34.30 -14.95
CA PRO A 507 31.22 -33.33 -15.61
C PRO A 507 32.72 -33.51 -15.32
N GLY A 508 33.06 -33.97 -14.11
CA GLY A 508 34.45 -34.27 -13.72
C GLY A 508 35.07 -35.47 -14.44
N ALA A 509 34.27 -36.30 -15.13
CA ALA A 509 34.78 -37.37 -16.00
C ALA A 509 35.15 -36.84 -17.41
N LEU A 510 34.57 -35.71 -17.83
CA LEU A 510 34.81 -35.12 -19.15
C LEU A 510 36.02 -34.19 -19.16
N LEU A 511 36.37 -33.59 -18.02
CA LEU A 511 37.52 -32.71 -17.88
C LEU A 511 38.14 -32.89 -16.49
N THR A 512 39.45 -33.14 -16.42
CA THR A 512 40.15 -33.34 -15.14
C THR A 512 40.90 -32.07 -14.72
N ALA A 513 41.29 -32.01 -13.44
CA ALA A 513 42.12 -30.93 -12.93
C ALA A 513 43.46 -30.83 -13.66
N ASP A 514 44.04 -31.96 -14.09
CA ASP A 514 45.29 -31.98 -14.85
C ASP A 514 45.13 -31.41 -16.26
N ASP A 515 44.00 -31.67 -16.93
CA ASP A 515 43.71 -31.13 -18.26
C ASP A 515 43.58 -29.60 -18.20
N VAL A 516 42.83 -29.11 -17.21
CA VAL A 516 42.65 -27.68 -16.99
C VAL A 516 43.96 -27.03 -16.56
N GLY A 517 44.72 -27.66 -15.67
CA GLY A 517 45.99 -27.12 -15.21
C GLY A 517 47.02 -27.03 -16.34
N ARG A 518 47.05 -28.00 -17.25
CA ARG A 518 47.89 -27.96 -18.45
C ARG A 518 47.47 -26.85 -19.41
N ALA A 519 46.17 -26.66 -19.61
CA ALA A 519 45.66 -25.62 -20.51
C ALA A 519 45.86 -24.20 -19.96
N LEU A 520 45.85 -24.03 -18.63
CA LEU A 520 46.05 -22.74 -17.97
C LEU A 520 47.50 -22.46 -17.56
N GLY A 521 48.39 -23.47 -17.64
CA GLY A 521 49.78 -23.34 -17.20
C GLY A 521 49.96 -23.21 -15.67
N ALA A 522 48.95 -23.57 -14.88
CA ALA A 522 48.95 -23.44 -13.42
C ALA A 522 48.18 -24.59 -12.75
N PRO A 523 48.57 -25.06 -11.55
CA PRO A 523 47.83 -26.12 -10.87
C PRO A 523 46.43 -25.65 -10.48
N VAL A 524 45.43 -26.51 -10.69
CA VAL A 524 44.04 -26.25 -10.30
C VAL A 524 43.47 -27.40 -9.49
N SER A 525 42.43 -27.14 -8.69
CA SER A 525 41.67 -28.16 -7.96
C SER A 525 40.24 -28.22 -8.44
N ALA A 526 39.74 -29.43 -8.69
CA ALA A 526 38.35 -29.65 -9.10
C ALA A 526 37.44 -29.70 -7.87
N ARG A 527 36.35 -28.92 -7.88
CA ARG A 527 35.24 -29.03 -6.92
C ARG A 527 33.96 -29.30 -7.70
N GLY A 528 33.31 -30.42 -7.37
CA GLY A 528 32.02 -30.77 -7.95
C GLY A 528 30.94 -29.76 -7.53
N GLY A 529 30.20 -29.21 -8.49
CA GLY A 529 28.97 -28.49 -8.19
C GLY A 529 27.85 -29.50 -7.99
N ALA A 530 27.21 -29.50 -6.82
CA ALA A 530 26.00 -30.30 -6.62
C ALA A 530 24.92 -29.83 -7.62
N SER A 531 24.22 -30.78 -8.24
CA SER A 531 22.98 -30.50 -8.94
C SER A 531 22.01 -29.85 -7.95
N ALA A 532 21.71 -28.57 -8.15
CA ALA A 532 20.75 -27.82 -7.37
C ALA A 532 19.72 -27.24 -8.33
N GLY A 533 18.56 -27.90 -8.42
CA GLY A 533 17.44 -27.46 -9.24
C GLY A 533 16.71 -28.61 -9.94
N PRO A 534 15.53 -28.35 -10.54
CA PRO A 534 14.72 -29.35 -11.22
C PRO A 534 15.18 -29.68 -12.65
N ILE A 535 16.36 -29.20 -13.08
CA ILE A 535 16.89 -29.31 -14.45
C ILE A 535 18.12 -30.23 -14.43
N PRO A 536 18.28 -31.20 -15.36
CA PRO A 536 19.42 -32.11 -15.42
C PRO A 536 20.67 -31.38 -15.94
N VAL A 537 21.30 -30.58 -15.08
CA VAL A 537 22.57 -29.89 -15.32
C VAL A 537 23.62 -30.42 -14.35
N GLY A 538 24.75 -30.87 -14.89
CA GLY A 538 25.95 -31.17 -14.11
C GLY A 538 26.95 -30.04 -14.28
N ALA A 539 27.58 -29.58 -13.20
CA ALA A 539 28.68 -28.63 -13.26
C ALA A 539 29.91 -29.09 -12.46
N VAL A 540 31.10 -28.78 -12.97
CA VAL A 540 32.36 -28.87 -12.21
C VAL A 540 33.10 -27.55 -12.34
N GLN A 541 33.62 -27.07 -11.21
CA GLN A 541 34.40 -25.85 -11.13
C GLN A 541 35.85 -26.19 -10.81
N PHE A 542 36.78 -25.53 -11.51
CA PHE A 542 38.21 -25.67 -11.31
C PHE A 542 38.75 -24.39 -10.70
N HIS A 543 39.32 -24.50 -9.51
CA HIS A 543 39.85 -23.37 -8.76
C HIS A 543 41.36 -23.26 -8.94
N GLY A 544 41.84 -22.05 -9.21
CA GLY A 544 43.26 -21.72 -9.22
C GLY A 544 43.88 -21.72 -7.82
N PRO A 545 45.21 -21.50 -7.72
CA PRO A 545 45.92 -21.46 -6.44
C PRO A 545 45.49 -20.30 -5.53
N ASP A 546 44.86 -19.27 -6.10
CA ASP A 546 44.24 -18.14 -5.38
C ASP A 546 42.84 -18.46 -4.84
N GLY A 547 42.36 -19.70 -5.04
CA GLY A 547 41.03 -20.16 -4.62
C GLY A 547 39.89 -19.68 -5.52
N LYS A 548 40.16 -18.83 -6.51
CA LYS A 548 39.14 -18.31 -7.44
C LYS A 548 38.84 -19.34 -8.52
N VAL A 549 37.61 -19.31 -9.03
CA VAL A 549 37.20 -20.18 -10.14
C VAL A 549 37.94 -19.73 -11.40
N ALA A 550 38.79 -20.61 -11.95
CA ALA A 550 39.50 -20.35 -13.20
C ALA A 550 38.67 -20.83 -14.40
N VAL A 551 38.10 -22.04 -14.31
CA VAL A 551 37.31 -22.66 -15.37
C VAL A 551 36.06 -23.31 -14.78
N MET A 552 34.94 -23.23 -15.51
CA MET A 552 33.71 -23.97 -15.21
C MET A 552 33.28 -24.77 -16.43
N LEU A 553 33.00 -26.06 -16.23
CA LEU A 553 32.39 -26.93 -17.23
C LEU A 553 30.94 -27.23 -16.82
N MET A 554 30.01 -27.00 -17.73
CA MET A 554 28.60 -27.35 -17.58
C MET A 554 28.20 -28.38 -18.64
N VAL A 555 27.46 -29.40 -18.20
CA VAL A 555 26.85 -30.44 -19.02
C VAL A 555 25.34 -30.30 -18.90
N MET A 556 24.67 -30.03 -20.02
CA MET A 556 23.23 -29.77 -20.09
C MET A 556 22.56 -30.74 -21.05
N SER A 557 21.29 -31.07 -20.82
CA SER A 557 20.46 -31.85 -21.76
C SER A 557 19.05 -31.26 -21.91
N GLY A 558 18.32 -31.66 -22.96
CA GLY A 558 16.94 -31.25 -23.20
C GLY A 558 16.77 -29.76 -23.52
N MET A 559 15.69 -29.13 -23.03
CA MET A 559 15.38 -27.73 -23.38
C MET A 559 16.45 -26.72 -22.96
N ALA A 560 17.15 -26.97 -21.84
CA ALA A 560 18.26 -26.12 -21.39
C ALA A 560 19.44 -26.15 -22.38
N ALA A 561 19.77 -27.34 -22.90
CA ALA A 561 20.79 -27.51 -23.93
C ALA A 561 20.42 -26.77 -25.23
N GLN A 562 19.16 -26.89 -25.67
CA GLN A 562 18.67 -26.19 -26.88
C GLN A 562 18.71 -24.67 -26.74
N PHE A 563 18.36 -24.15 -25.56
CA PHE A 563 18.46 -22.71 -25.30
C PHE A 563 19.91 -22.24 -25.24
N ALA A 564 20.77 -22.97 -24.54
CA ALA A 564 22.19 -22.65 -24.39
C ALA A 564 22.90 -22.56 -25.75
N ILE A 565 22.73 -23.56 -26.63
CA ILE A 565 23.35 -23.54 -27.96
C ILE A 565 22.79 -22.41 -28.83
N ARG A 566 21.45 -22.21 -28.84
CA ARG A 566 20.79 -21.18 -29.67
C ARG A 566 21.23 -19.77 -29.30
N SER A 567 21.38 -19.48 -28.01
CA SER A 567 21.82 -18.17 -27.52
C SER A 567 23.28 -17.83 -27.88
N ARG A 568 24.09 -18.83 -28.21
CA ARG A 568 25.54 -18.69 -28.47
C ARG A 568 25.95 -18.94 -29.92
N ARG A 569 25.01 -19.27 -30.83
CA ARG A 569 25.25 -19.46 -32.28
C ARG A 569 25.84 -18.24 -33.00
N ARG A 570 25.78 -17.05 -32.39
CA ARG A 570 26.39 -15.82 -32.93
C ARG A 570 27.90 -15.72 -32.65
N GLY A 571 28.48 -16.65 -31.89
CA GLY A 571 29.92 -16.73 -31.64
C GLY A 571 30.71 -17.20 -32.87
N GLN A 572 32.04 -17.17 -32.77
CA GLN A 572 32.93 -17.70 -33.79
C GLN A 572 32.75 -19.22 -33.90
N PRO A 573 32.42 -19.77 -35.08
CA PRO A 573 32.26 -21.21 -35.25
C PRO A 573 33.59 -21.95 -35.05
N LEU A 574 33.55 -23.07 -34.35
CA LEU A 574 34.68 -23.98 -34.15
C LEU A 574 34.43 -25.28 -34.94
N PRO A 575 34.87 -25.36 -36.22
CA PRO A 575 34.63 -26.55 -37.03
C PRO A 575 35.40 -27.75 -36.46
N GLY A 576 34.78 -28.93 -36.51
CA GLY A 576 35.40 -30.20 -36.08
C GLY A 576 35.23 -30.56 -34.60
N ILE A 577 34.45 -29.80 -33.83
CA ILE A 577 34.13 -30.12 -32.42
C ILE A 577 32.62 -30.37 -32.29
N GLY A 578 32.24 -31.63 -32.03
CA GLY A 578 30.83 -32.02 -31.87
C GLY A 578 30.02 -31.87 -33.17
N ASP A 579 28.69 -31.75 -33.04
CA ASP A 579 27.77 -31.52 -34.17
C ASP A 579 27.73 -30.04 -34.56
N GLU A 580 27.81 -29.16 -33.56
CA GLU A 580 28.01 -27.72 -33.74
C GLU A 580 28.76 -27.16 -32.53
N ALA A 581 29.72 -26.25 -32.76
CA ALA A 581 30.45 -25.59 -31.69
C ALA A 581 30.75 -24.12 -32.01
N TYR A 582 30.74 -23.30 -30.97
CA TYR A 582 30.92 -21.85 -31.03
C TYR A 582 31.80 -21.36 -29.88
N ALA A 583 32.66 -20.39 -30.14
CA ALA A 583 33.45 -19.69 -29.15
C ALA A 583 33.12 -18.20 -29.11
N GLY A 584 33.32 -17.58 -27.96
CA GLY A 584 33.27 -16.14 -27.80
C GLY A 584 34.14 -15.68 -26.63
N PRO A 585 34.06 -14.40 -26.25
CA PRO A 585 34.88 -13.86 -25.18
C PRO A 585 34.63 -14.62 -23.85
N GLY A 586 35.63 -15.39 -23.41
CA GLY A 586 35.59 -16.14 -22.16
C GLY A 586 34.73 -17.40 -22.15
N PHE A 587 34.21 -17.88 -23.30
CA PHE A 587 33.44 -19.12 -23.34
C PHE A 587 33.63 -19.90 -24.64
N ALA A 588 33.43 -21.22 -24.57
CA ALA A 588 33.24 -22.07 -25.74
C ALA A 588 32.15 -23.11 -25.43
N ILE A 589 31.29 -23.41 -26.41
CA ILE A 589 30.15 -24.30 -26.26
C ILE A 589 30.04 -25.23 -27.46
N ALA A 590 29.71 -26.50 -27.21
CA ALA A 590 29.48 -27.50 -28.25
C ALA A 590 28.21 -28.31 -27.95
N ARG A 591 27.51 -28.70 -29.01
CA ARG A 591 26.42 -29.69 -28.94
C ARG A 591 26.88 -31.02 -29.52
N ARG A 592 26.51 -32.10 -28.87
CA ARG A 592 26.67 -33.47 -29.33
C ARG A 592 25.42 -34.28 -28.99
N GLY A 593 24.64 -34.63 -30.00
CA GLY A 593 23.30 -35.19 -29.82
C GLY A 593 22.38 -34.24 -29.04
N GLU A 594 21.80 -34.76 -27.96
CA GLU A 594 20.94 -34.03 -27.01
C GLU A 594 21.72 -33.36 -25.86
N THR A 595 23.04 -33.55 -25.80
CA THR A 595 23.89 -33.00 -24.74
C THR A 595 24.65 -31.77 -25.23
N VAL A 596 24.69 -30.73 -24.41
CA VAL A 596 25.47 -29.52 -24.66
C VAL A 596 26.50 -29.33 -23.56
N LEU A 597 27.74 -29.11 -23.99
CA LEU A 597 28.90 -28.84 -23.13
C LEU A 597 29.27 -27.37 -23.26
N ALA A 598 29.37 -26.66 -22.15
CA ALA A 598 29.83 -25.28 -22.11
C ALA A 598 31.03 -25.14 -21.18
N VAL A 599 32.13 -24.62 -21.71
CA VAL A 599 33.33 -24.27 -20.96
C VAL A 599 33.40 -22.75 -20.86
N THR A 600 33.53 -22.25 -19.63
CA THR A 600 33.66 -20.82 -19.35
C THR A 600 34.97 -20.55 -18.61
N LEU A 601 35.73 -19.57 -19.08
CA LEU A 601 36.95 -19.08 -18.46
C LEU A 601 36.59 -17.83 -17.62
N ARG A 602 36.92 -17.81 -16.32
CA ARG A 602 36.60 -16.67 -15.43
C ARG A 602 37.83 -15.85 -15.03
N THR A 603 39.03 -16.35 -15.25
CA THR A 603 40.31 -15.65 -15.04
C THR A 603 40.89 -15.18 -16.38
N ALA A 604 41.66 -14.08 -16.39
CA ALA A 604 42.32 -13.52 -17.57
C ALA A 604 43.47 -14.41 -18.07
N THR A 605 43.13 -15.55 -18.66
CA THR A 605 44.05 -16.59 -19.13
C THR A 605 43.98 -16.68 -20.67
N ASP A 606 44.94 -17.35 -21.30
CA ASP A 606 45.04 -17.44 -22.77
C ASP A 606 43.70 -17.90 -23.39
N PRO A 607 43.03 -17.05 -24.21
CA PRO A 607 41.77 -17.39 -24.88
C PRO A 607 41.86 -18.64 -25.75
N ARG A 608 43.07 -19.06 -26.15
CA ARG A 608 43.33 -20.26 -26.95
C ARG A 608 43.11 -21.57 -26.18
N ALA A 609 43.02 -21.53 -24.85
CA ALA A 609 42.74 -22.72 -24.04
C ALA A 609 41.30 -23.23 -24.23
N LEU A 610 40.34 -22.35 -24.54
CA LEU A 610 38.91 -22.68 -24.61
C LEU A 610 38.54 -23.69 -25.70
N PRO A 611 38.98 -23.55 -26.97
CA PRO A 611 38.71 -24.56 -28.00
C PRO A 611 39.31 -25.93 -27.67
N TRP A 612 40.50 -25.97 -27.08
CA TRP A 612 41.17 -27.23 -26.72
C TRP A 612 40.46 -27.94 -25.56
N LEU A 613 40.06 -27.21 -24.52
CA LEU A 613 39.31 -27.77 -23.38
C LEU A 613 37.95 -28.29 -23.82
N LEU A 614 37.26 -27.55 -24.70
CA LEU A 614 35.98 -27.97 -25.26
C LEU A 614 36.12 -29.21 -26.15
N ALA A 615 37.13 -29.25 -27.04
CA ALA A 615 37.42 -30.42 -27.87
C ALA A 615 37.71 -31.67 -27.03
N THR A 616 38.47 -31.50 -25.95
CA THR A 616 38.80 -32.59 -25.01
C THR A 616 37.56 -33.13 -24.31
N ALA A 617 36.69 -32.24 -23.81
CA ALA A 617 35.44 -32.64 -23.14
C ALA A 617 34.47 -33.33 -24.11
N VAL A 618 34.33 -32.84 -25.33
CA VAL A 618 33.48 -33.46 -26.38
C VAL A 618 34.04 -34.82 -26.82
N GLY A 619 35.36 -34.94 -27.01
CA GLY A 619 35.99 -36.21 -27.39
C GLY A 619 35.82 -37.29 -26.32
N ARG A 620 35.85 -36.93 -25.04
CA ARG A 620 35.58 -37.88 -23.94
C ARG A 620 34.10 -38.21 -23.79
N LEU A 621 33.20 -37.28 -24.16
CA LEU A 621 31.77 -37.57 -24.24
C LEU A 621 31.49 -38.63 -25.31
N ASP A 622 32.13 -38.54 -26.48
CA ASP A 622 32.02 -39.56 -27.54
C ASP A 622 32.56 -40.94 -27.12
N ALA A 623 33.66 -40.96 -26.36
CA ALA A 623 34.21 -42.20 -25.79
C ALA A 623 33.29 -42.82 -24.72
N SER A 624 32.50 -42.01 -24.01
CA SER A 624 31.53 -42.47 -23.01
C SER A 624 30.20 -42.96 -23.61
N ILE A 625 29.86 -42.53 -24.83
CA ILE A 625 28.61 -42.88 -25.54
C ILE A 625 28.83 -44.03 -26.55
N SER A 626 30.07 -44.30 -26.98
CA SER A 626 30.37 -45.44 -27.87
C SER A 626 30.18 -46.79 -27.16
N PRO A 627 29.46 -47.76 -27.78
CA PRO A 627 29.29 -49.07 -27.18
C PRO A 627 30.65 -49.77 -27.07
N LYS A 628 30.97 -50.30 -25.89
CA LYS A 628 32.08 -51.24 -25.73
C LYS A 628 31.83 -52.42 -26.68
N LEU A 629 32.64 -52.52 -27.74
CA LEU A 629 32.86 -53.79 -28.42
C LEU A 629 33.72 -54.66 -27.48
N SER A 630 33.04 -55.46 -26.66
CA SER A 630 33.55 -56.68 -26.06
C SER A 630 32.36 -57.56 -25.70
#